data_AF-A0A645JG38-F1
#
_entry.id   AF-A0A645JG38-F1
#
_cell.length_a   1.000
_cell.length_b   1.000
_cell.length_c   1.000
_cell.angle_alpha   90.00
_cell.angle_beta   90.00
_cell.angle_gamma   90.00
#
_symmetry.space_group_name_H-M   'P 1'
#
loop_
_entity.id
_entity.type
_entity.pdbx_description
1 polymer ?
#
loop_
_entity_poly.entity_id
_entity_poly.type
_entity_poly.pdbx_seq_one_letter_code
_entity_poly.pdbx_strand_id
1 'polypeptide(L)'
;MQHEKLGTYANQLARALADVGSTTKAAWATGNPQEALANAVPYMQAYGHLVLAWIWLDVALAVLAMDKDLAIAAHRGSMAAQRYFFHYELPRIGAWLQVVKARDMTCAGMEEEAF
;
A
#
# COMPACT_ATOMS: atom_id res chain seq x y z
N MET A 1 -9.30 -17.93 16.52
CA MET A 1 -9.82 -16.56 16.37
C MET A 1 -8.77 -15.50 15.96
N GLN A 2 -7.60 -15.35 16.60
CA GLN A 2 -6.60 -14.34 16.17
C GLN A 2 -5.93 -14.64 14.81
N HIS A 3 -5.60 -15.91 14.53
CA HIS A 3 -5.04 -16.31 13.24
C HIS A 3 -5.97 -16.05 12.04
N GLU A 4 -7.29 -16.13 12.26
CA GLU A 4 -8.30 -15.90 11.22
C GLU A 4 -8.29 -14.43 10.76
N LYS A 5 -8.07 -13.49 11.69
CA LYS A 5 -7.94 -12.05 11.37
C LYS A 5 -6.67 -11.74 10.57
N LEU A 6 -5.55 -12.41 10.88
CA LEU A 6 -4.32 -12.27 10.08
C LEU A 6 -4.51 -12.80 8.65
N GLY A 7 -5.31 -13.85 8.47
CA GLY A 7 -5.71 -14.33 7.13
C GLY A 7 -6.41 -13.27 6.29
N THR A 8 -7.34 -12.50 6.88
CA THR A 8 -7.99 -11.38 6.20
C THR A 8 -6.99 -10.31 5.76
N TYR A 9 -6.03 -9.94 6.62
CA TYR A 9 -5.01 -8.95 6.28
C TYR A 9 -4.02 -9.47 5.22
N ALA A 10 -3.65 -10.75 5.28
CA ALA A 10 -2.84 -11.37 4.23
C ALA A 10 -3.54 -11.30 2.85
N ASN A 11 -4.85 -11.52 2.80
CA ASN A 11 -5.63 -11.35 1.57
C ASN A 11 -5.67 -9.89 1.08
N GLN A 12 -5.78 -8.92 1.99
CA GLN A 12 -5.70 -7.49 1.64
C GLN A 12 -4.32 -7.14 1.08
N LEU A 13 -3.24 -7.66 1.67
CA LEU A 13 -1.88 -7.48 1.19
C LEU A 13 -1.70 -8.10 -0.21
N ALA A 14 -2.20 -9.32 -0.42
CA ALA A 14 -2.15 -9.97 -1.73
C ALA A 14 -2.90 -9.18 -2.80
N ARG A 15 -4.05 -8.60 -2.45
CA ARG A 15 -4.80 -7.70 -3.34
C ARG A 15 -4.01 -6.44 -3.68
N ALA A 16 -3.44 -5.79 -2.65
CA ALA A 16 -2.61 -4.60 -2.84
C ALA A 16 -1.40 -4.88 -3.76
N LEU A 17 -0.74 -6.03 -3.59
CA LEU A 17 0.36 -6.47 -4.45
C LEU A 17 -0.10 -6.65 -5.90
N ALA A 18 -1.25 -7.29 -6.13
CA ALA A 18 -1.82 -7.45 -7.46
C ALA A 18 -2.18 -6.10 -8.10
N ASP A 19 -2.75 -5.18 -7.32
CA ASP A 19 -3.13 -3.84 -7.78
C ASP A 19 -1.91 -3.02 -8.18
N VAL A 20 -0.86 -3.01 -7.36
CA VAL A 20 0.44 -2.38 -7.70
C VAL A 20 1.00 -2.98 -8.98
N GLY A 21 1.11 -4.31 -9.08
CA GLY A 21 1.67 -4.97 -10.27
C GLY A 21 0.87 -4.69 -11.55
N SER A 22 -0.46 -4.65 -11.46
CA SER A 22 -1.32 -4.28 -12.59
C SER A 22 -1.15 -2.81 -13.01
N THR A 23 -0.96 -1.93 -12.03
CA THR A 23 -0.74 -0.50 -12.24
C THR A 23 0.61 -0.22 -12.87
N THR A 24 1.68 -0.92 -12.43
CA THR A 24 3.00 -0.83 -13.07
C THR A 24 2.92 -1.20 -14.54
N LYS A 25 2.23 -2.30 -14.88
CA LYS A 25 2.04 -2.71 -16.29
C LYS A 25 1.26 -1.66 -17.08
N ALA A 26 0.21 -1.08 -16.50
CA ALA A 26 -0.60 -0.06 -17.15
C ALA A 26 0.18 1.25 -17.37
N ALA A 27 0.99 1.68 -16.40
CA ALA A 27 1.80 2.89 -16.52
C ALA A 27 2.79 2.81 -17.69
N TRP A 28 3.36 1.63 -17.95
CA TRP A 28 4.35 1.40 -19.00
C TRP A 28 3.76 0.89 -20.33
N ALA A 29 2.44 0.78 -20.46
CA ALA A 29 1.80 0.16 -21.62
C ALA A 29 2.09 0.85 -22.96
N THR A 30 2.39 2.16 -22.96
CA THR A 30 2.73 2.94 -24.16
C THR A 30 4.23 2.94 -24.47
N GLY A 31 5.07 2.50 -23.53
CA GLY A 31 6.52 2.61 -23.62
C GLY A 31 7.05 4.05 -23.52
N ASN A 32 6.18 5.05 -23.30
CA ASN A 32 6.56 6.46 -23.19
C ASN A 32 6.93 6.81 -21.74
N PRO A 33 8.20 7.14 -21.43
CA PRO A 33 8.62 7.46 -20.08
C PRO A 33 7.94 8.70 -19.50
N GLN A 34 7.63 9.71 -20.33
CA GLN A 34 6.99 10.96 -19.88
C GLN A 34 5.60 10.69 -19.29
N GLU A 35 4.80 9.86 -19.96
CA GLU A 35 3.48 9.45 -19.48
C GLU A 35 3.58 8.52 -18.26
N ALA A 36 4.53 7.58 -18.28
CA ALA A 36 4.71 6.60 -17.21
C ALA A 36 5.17 7.26 -15.89
N LEU A 37 6.00 8.30 -15.97
CA LEU A 37 6.63 8.94 -14.82
C LEU A 37 5.89 10.18 -14.32
N ALA A 38 4.88 10.68 -15.04
CA ALA A 38 4.06 11.82 -14.63
C ALA A 38 3.48 11.69 -13.20
N ASN A 39 3.21 10.45 -12.77
CA ASN A 39 2.67 10.13 -11.45
C ASN A 39 3.62 9.26 -10.61
N ALA A 40 4.94 9.41 -10.78
CA ALA A 40 5.93 8.61 -10.06
C ALA A 40 5.82 8.74 -8.52
N VAL A 41 5.51 9.94 -8.00
CA VAL A 41 5.36 10.14 -6.55
C VAL A 41 4.15 9.39 -5.97
N PRO A 42 2.92 9.53 -6.51
CA PRO A 42 1.80 8.68 -6.13
C PRO A 42 2.10 7.18 -6.20
N TYR A 43 2.79 6.72 -7.26
CA TYR A 43 3.20 5.33 -7.38
C TYR A 43 4.11 4.90 -6.20
N MET A 44 5.13 5.70 -5.89
CA MET A 44 6.05 5.41 -4.78
C MET A 44 5.36 5.44 -3.41
N GLN A 45 4.37 6.32 -3.22
CA GLN A 45 3.55 6.34 -2.01
C GLN A 45 2.73 5.05 -1.87
N ALA A 46 2.05 4.62 -2.93
CA ALA A 46 1.31 3.37 -2.94
C ALA A 46 2.20 2.15 -2.69
N TYR A 47 3.36 2.09 -3.36
CA TYR A 47 4.34 1.03 -3.19
C TYR A 47 4.90 0.97 -1.77
N GLY A 48 5.21 2.13 -1.17
CA GLY A 48 5.67 2.22 0.22
C GLY A 48 4.62 1.69 1.21
N HIS A 49 3.35 2.01 1.01
CA HIS A 49 2.25 1.49 1.85
C HIS A 49 2.09 -0.03 1.72
N LEU A 50 2.28 -0.57 0.52
CA LEU A 50 2.30 -2.03 0.30
C LEU A 50 3.41 -2.70 1.13
N VAL A 51 4.63 -2.15 1.08
CA VAL A 51 5.78 -2.69 1.83
C VAL A 51 5.57 -2.59 3.34
N LEU A 52 5.06 -1.45 3.83
CA LEU A 52 4.76 -1.30 5.26
C LEU A 52 3.66 -2.24 5.74
N ALA A 53 2.64 -2.51 4.92
CA ALA A 53 1.62 -3.51 5.25
C ALA A 53 2.23 -4.91 5.41
N TRP A 54 3.19 -5.28 4.56
CA TRP A 54 3.93 -6.54 4.70
C TRP A 54 4.75 -6.58 6.01
N ILE A 55 5.53 -5.53 6.30
CA ILE A 55 6.31 -5.44 7.54
C ILE A 55 5.40 -5.55 8.77
N TRP A 56 4.21 -4.94 8.75
CA TRP A 56 3.26 -5.05 9.86
C TRP A 56 2.72 -6.46 10.06
N LEU A 57 2.58 -7.27 9.01
CA LEU A 57 2.24 -8.70 9.16
C LEU A 57 3.40 -9.47 9.79
N ASP A 58 4.63 -9.22 9.37
CA ASP A 58 5.81 -9.87 9.95
C ASP A 58 5.94 -9.54 11.44
N VAL A 59 5.73 -8.28 11.82
CA VAL A 59 5.68 -7.85 13.22
C VAL A 59 4.57 -8.56 13.99
N ALA A 60 3.37 -8.66 13.42
CA ALA A 60 2.25 -9.35 14.08
C ALA A 60 2.54 -10.84 14.28
N LEU A 61 3.15 -11.52 13.30
CA LEU A 61 3.55 -12.91 13.42
C LEU A 61 4.62 -13.09 14.51
N ALA A 62 5.64 -12.23 14.55
CA ALA A 62 6.68 -12.26 15.57
C ALA A 62 6.12 -12.03 16.98
N VAL A 63 5.21 -11.05 17.14
CA VAL A 63 4.52 -10.78 18.40
C VAL A 63 3.76 -12.01 18.89
N LEU A 64 2.97 -12.64 18.02
CA LEU A 64 2.18 -13.82 18.40
C LEU A 64 3.03 -15.05 18.71
N ALA A 65 4.22 -15.15 18.11
CA ALA A 65 5.18 -16.21 18.43
C ALA A 65 5.80 -16.03 19.83
N MET A 66 6.01 -14.77 20.25
CA MET A 66 6.63 -14.44 21.54
C MET A 66 5.62 -14.32 22.69
N ASP A 67 4.41 -13.84 22.41
CA ASP A 67 3.37 -13.50 23.38
C ASP A 67 1.98 -13.78 22.80
N LYS A 68 1.67 -15.07 22.70
CA LYS A 68 0.42 -15.57 22.11
C LYS A 68 -0.84 -15.01 22.75
N ASP A 69 -0.81 -14.81 24.07
CA ASP A 69 -1.96 -14.31 24.84
C ASP A 69 -1.99 -12.77 24.90
N LEU A 70 -1.01 -12.10 24.27
CA LEU A 70 -0.84 -10.65 24.25
C LEU A 70 -0.87 -10.05 25.67
N ALA A 71 -0.18 -10.69 26.61
CA ALA A 71 -0.10 -10.26 28.01
C ALA A 71 0.70 -8.94 28.16
N ILE A 72 1.66 -8.69 27.27
CA ILE A 72 2.51 -7.49 27.29
C ILE A 72 1.79 -6.33 26.60
N ALA A 73 1.72 -5.18 27.29
CA ALA A 73 1.01 -3.99 26.78
C ALA A 73 1.58 -3.48 25.44
N ALA A 74 2.91 -3.49 25.29
CA ALA A 74 3.58 -3.10 24.05
C ALA A 74 3.16 -3.97 22.85
N HIS A 75 3.02 -5.28 23.05
CA HIS A 75 2.57 -6.22 22.02
C HIS A 75 1.12 -5.96 21.59
N ARG A 76 0.22 -5.68 22.54
CA ARG A 76 -1.15 -5.22 22.22
C ARG A 76 -1.12 -3.93 21.40
N GLY A 77 -0.21 -3.01 21.72
CA GLY A 77 0.03 -1.79 20.96
C GLY A 77 0.42 -2.07 19.50
N SER A 78 1.40 -2.96 19.27
CA SER A 78 1.82 -3.36 17.91
C SER A 78 0.67 -3.99 17.12
N MET A 79 -0.13 -4.87 17.75
CA MET A 79 -1.31 -5.46 17.09
C MET A 79 -2.40 -4.43 16.77
N ALA A 80 -2.52 -3.36 17.59
CA ALA A 80 -3.41 -2.24 17.31
C ALA A 80 -2.91 -1.37 16.15
N ALA A 81 -1.61 -1.08 16.09
CA ALA A 81 -1.00 -0.33 15.00
C ALA A 81 -1.09 -1.08 13.66
N GLN A 82 -0.82 -2.39 13.65
CA GLN A 82 -1.03 -3.24 12.48
C GLN A 82 -2.48 -3.14 11.98
N ARG A 83 -3.45 -3.33 12.89
CA ARG A 83 -4.87 -3.23 12.54
C ARG A 83 -5.21 -1.86 11.96
N TYR A 84 -4.74 -0.78 12.59
CA TYR A 84 -4.94 0.58 12.09
C TYR A 84 -4.39 0.72 10.66
N PHE A 85 -3.16 0.25 10.42
CA PHE A 85 -2.53 0.36 9.11
C PHE A 85 -3.35 -0.31 8.02
N PHE A 86 -3.80 -1.56 8.25
CA PHE A 86 -4.62 -2.28 7.28
C PHE A 86 -6.01 -1.66 7.04
N HIS A 87 -6.60 -1.01 8.06
CA HIS A 87 -7.93 -0.40 7.93
C HIS A 87 -7.91 1.03 7.38
N TYR A 88 -6.87 1.82 7.67
CA TYR A 88 -6.86 3.26 7.41
C TYR A 88 -5.76 3.70 6.42
N GLU A 89 -4.62 3.03 6.42
CA GLU A 89 -3.47 3.44 5.61
C GLU A 89 -3.39 2.66 4.30
N LEU A 90 -3.59 1.33 4.35
CA LEU A 90 -3.54 0.49 3.16
C LEU A 90 -4.60 0.85 2.09
N PRO A 91 -5.86 1.18 2.43
CA PRO A 91 -6.85 1.54 1.40
C PRO A 91 -6.48 2.79 0.59
N ARG A 92 -5.61 3.67 1.10
CA ARG A 92 -5.20 4.90 0.42
C ARG A 92 -4.48 4.63 -0.91
N ILE A 93 -3.85 3.46 -1.05
CA ILE A 93 -3.13 3.11 -2.28
C ILE A 93 -4.04 3.14 -3.51
N GLY A 94 -5.35 2.86 -3.36
CA GLY A 94 -6.29 2.85 -4.48
C GLY A 94 -6.35 4.18 -5.21
N ALA A 95 -6.41 5.29 -4.48
CA ALA A 95 -6.47 6.63 -5.05
C ALA A 95 -5.15 7.00 -5.76
N TRP A 96 -4.01 6.69 -5.15
CA TRP A 96 -2.70 6.95 -5.76
C TRP A 96 -2.44 6.09 -7.00
N LEU A 97 -2.84 4.82 -6.98
CA LEU A 97 -2.70 3.92 -8.12
C LEU A 97 -3.63 4.31 -9.28
N GLN A 98 -4.77 4.92 -9.01
CA GLN A 98 -5.72 5.34 -10.05
C GLN A 98 -5.09 6.32 -11.05
N VAL A 99 -4.47 7.40 -10.55
CA VAL A 99 -3.84 8.41 -11.42
C VAL A 99 -2.64 7.85 -12.19
N VAL A 100 -1.89 6.92 -11.58
CA VAL A 100 -0.78 6.20 -12.23
C VAL A 100 -1.30 5.30 -13.35
N LYS A 101 -2.34 4.50 -13.09
CA LYS A 101 -2.93 3.58 -14.07
C LYS A 101 -3.51 4.33 -15.27
N ALA A 102 -4.09 5.50 -15.03
CA ALA A 102 -4.62 6.38 -16.06
C ALA A 102 -3.53 7.11 -16.86
N ARG A 103 -2.26 7.12 -16.39
CA ARG A 103 -1.20 8.01 -16.88
C ARG A 103 -1.71 9.45 -16.92
N ASP A 104 -2.32 9.88 -15.82
CA ASP A 104 -2.99 11.17 -15.73
C ASP A 104 -2.00 12.32 -15.93
N MET A 105 -2.20 13.12 -16.97
CA MET A 105 -1.34 14.24 -17.33
C MET A 105 -1.82 15.57 -16.77
N THR A 106 -2.83 15.60 -15.90
CA THR A 106 -3.43 16.85 -15.38
C THR A 106 -2.36 17.83 -14.85
N CYS A 107 -1.41 17.36 -14.04
CA CYS A 107 -0.33 18.21 -13.53
C CYS A 107 0.76 18.48 -14.57
N ALA A 108 1.09 17.49 -15.41
CA ALA A 108 2.19 17.57 -16.37
C ALA A 108 1.85 18.37 -17.65
N GLY A 109 0.56 18.50 -17.98
CA GLY A 109 0.05 19.22 -19.14
C GLY A 109 -0.46 20.62 -18.81
N MET A 110 -0.33 21.08 -17.57
CA MET A 110 -0.65 22.45 -17.19
C MET A 110 0.34 23.43 -17.83
N GLU A 111 -0.18 24.49 -18.44
CA GLU A 111 0.66 25.56 -19.03
C GLU A 111 1.50 26.23 -17.94
N GLU A 112 2.77 26.46 -18.23
CA GLU A 112 3.70 27.03 -17.25
C GLU A 112 3.26 28.44 -16.82
N GLU A 113 2.70 29.22 -17.74
CA GLU A 113 2.16 30.57 -17.47
C GLU A 113 0.90 30.57 -16.59
N ALA A 114 0.26 29.42 -16.37
CA ALA A 114 -0.96 29.29 -15.57
C ALA A 114 -0.71 28.87 -14.11
N PHE A 115 0.56 28.72 -13.69
CA PHE A 115 0.97 28.39 -12.31
C PHE A 115 1.21 29.63 -11.44
#